data_AF-F2F4E9-F1
#
_entry.id   AF-F2F4E9-F1
#
_cell.length_a   1.000
_cell.length_b   1.000
_cell.length_c   1.000
_cell.angle_alpha   90.00
_cell.angle_beta   90.00
_cell.angle_gamma   90.00
#
_symmetry.space_group_name_H-M   'P 1'
#
loop_
_entity.id
_entity.type
_entity.pdbx_description
1 polymer ?
#
loop_
_entity_poly.entity_id
_entity_poly.type
_entity_poly.pdbx_seq_one_letter_code
_entity_poly.pdbx_strand_id
1 'polypeptide(L)'
;MKRLIILAFSLILLAGCNDAKSTTLSYDEVKKIMVDAIQTEDGKKAIRQMFEDKNFRELLILNTEEVKKATEETMLSKDAMDFWIKTFEDPKFKETFAKSMQDQQEDLMKNLLNDASYQESLTSFFGQPDMQKQLESIMKGAVMRKELEKIVMETIENPLMQTKWQELIKKSGEASSEKGSGSGSGSESGSGSGKDSGGGKDSGGGS
;
A
#
# COMPACT_ATOMS: atom_id res chain seq x y z
N MET A 1 84.84 -21.10 -76.12
CA MET A 1 83.41 -20.97 -76.50
C MET A 1 82.46 -21.62 -75.48
N LYS A 2 82.66 -22.87 -75.02
CA LYS A 2 81.82 -23.51 -73.98
C LYS A 2 81.79 -22.78 -72.61
N ARG A 3 82.91 -22.17 -72.17
CA ARG A 3 82.99 -21.43 -70.90
C ARG A 3 82.21 -20.10 -70.90
N LEU A 4 82.07 -19.45 -72.06
CA LEU A 4 81.29 -18.21 -72.21
C LEU A 4 79.78 -18.48 -72.21
N ILE A 5 79.35 -19.63 -72.75
CA ILE A 5 77.94 -20.06 -72.74
C ILE A 5 77.47 -20.40 -71.33
N ILE A 6 78.32 -21.05 -70.52
CA ILE A 6 78.02 -21.35 -69.11
C ILE A 6 77.92 -20.07 -68.27
N LEU A 7 78.77 -19.07 -68.55
CA LEU A 7 78.76 -17.79 -67.84
C LEU A 7 77.54 -16.92 -68.23
N ALA A 8 77.12 -16.99 -69.50
CA ALA A 8 75.89 -16.34 -69.97
C ALA A 8 74.62 -16.99 -69.41
N PHE A 9 74.60 -18.31 -69.26
CA PHE A 9 73.46 -19.04 -68.68
C PHE A 9 73.33 -18.81 -67.16
N SER A 10 74.46 -18.68 -66.45
CA SER A 10 74.49 -18.28 -65.04
C SER A 10 73.97 -16.84 -64.83
N LEU A 11 74.20 -15.93 -65.77
CA LEU A 11 73.75 -14.54 -65.66
C LEU A 11 72.22 -14.40 -65.84
N ILE A 12 71.60 -15.28 -66.63
CA ILE A 12 70.15 -15.33 -66.84
C ILE A 12 69.41 -15.90 -65.62
N LEU A 13 70.02 -16.86 -64.91
CA LEU A 13 69.44 -17.43 -63.69
C LEU A 13 69.43 -16.46 -62.50
N LEU A 14 70.39 -15.52 -62.41
CA LEU A 14 70.37 -14.47 -61.38
C LEU A 14 69.42 -13.30 -61.70
N ALA A 15 69.04 -13.11 -62.95
CA ALA A 15 68.06 -12.08 -63.36
C ALA A 15 66.59 -12.49 -63.08
N GLY A 16 66.34 -13.74 -62.66
CA GLY A 16 65.01 -14.25 -62.33
C GLY A 16 64.57 -14.02 -60.89
N CYS A 17 65.43 -13.49 -60.02
CA CYS A 17 65.04 -13.05 -58.68
C CYS A 17 64.47 -11.64 -58.76
N ASN A 18 63.30 -11.51 -59.39
CA ASN A 18 62.48 -10.31 -59.25
C ASN A 18 61.95 -10.32 -57.82
N ASP A 19 62.38 -9.32 -57.05
CA ASP A 19 61.90 -8.87 -55.75
C ASP A 19 60.61 -9.60 -55.34
N ALA A 20 60.76 -10.67 -54.55
CA ALA A 20 59.69 -11.05 -53.64
C ALA A 20 59.64 -9.91 -52.64
N LYS A 21 58.95 -8.85 -53.06
CA LYS A 21 58.67 -7.64 -52.31
C LYS A 21 57.99 -8.14 -51.05
N SER A 22 58.79 -8.37 -50.01
CA SER A 22 58.33 -8.44 -48.64
C SER A 22 57.82 -7.03 -48.35
N THR A 23 56.66 -6.73 -48.92
CA THR A 23 55.86 -5.57 -48.58
C THR A 23 55.41 -5.93 -47.18
N THR A 24 56.23 -5.60 -46.19
CA THR A 24 55.72 -5.32 -44.87
C THR A 24 54.69 -4.24 -45.11
N LEU A 25 53.43 -4.67 -45.28
CA LEU A 25 52.30 -3.78 -45.46
C LEU A 25 52.47 -2.68 -44.43
N SER A 26 52.44 -1.42 -44.88
CA SER A 26 52.57 -0.32 -43.94
C SER A 26 51.45 -0.46 -42.90
N TYR A 27 51.73 -0.13 -41.64
CA TYR A 27 50.73 -0.24 -40.58
C TYR A 27 49.42 0.47 -40.94
N ASP A 28 49.51 1.57 -41.69
CA ASP A 28 48.36 2.32 -42.21
C ASP A 28 47.58 1.56 -43.28
N GLU A 29 48.23 0.81 -44.16
CA GLU A 29 47.55 -0.08 -45.11
C GLU A 29 46.87 -1.26 -44.40
N VAL A 30 47.54 -1.87 -43.42
CA VAL A 30 46.92 -2.96 -42.61
C VAL A 30 45.73 -2.44 -41.82
N LYS A 31 45.85 -1.26 -41.20
CA LYS A 31 44.76 -0.59 -40.49
C LYS A 31 43.59 -0.30 -41.42
N LYS A 32 43.85 0.21 -42.62
CA LYS A 32 42.81 0.50 -43.60
C LYS A 32 42.09 -0.77 -44.07
N ILE A 33 42.85 -1.81 -44.40
CA ILE A 33 42.30 -3.13 -44.76
C ILE A 33 41.45 -3.70 -43.61
N MET A 34 41.89 -3.57 -42.37
CA MET A 34 41.16 -4.07 -41.19
C MET A 34 39.86 -3.28 -40.93
N VAL A 35 39.90 -1.95 -41.05
CA VAL A 35 38.71 -1.10 -40.91
C VAL A 35 37.71 -1.40 -42.01
N ASP A 36 38.17 -1.53 -43.26
CA ASP A 36 37.31 -1.86 -44.40
C ASP A 36 36.71 -3.26 -44.23
N ALA A 37 37.49 -4.25 -43.77
CA ALA A 37 37.01 -5.60 -43.47
C ALA A 37 35.89 -5.62 -42.42
N ILE A 38 36.00 -4.82 -41.35
CA ILE A 38 34.95 -4.69 -40.32
C ILE A 38 33.69 -4.01 -40.91
N GLN A 39 33.86 -3.04 -41.81
CA GLN A 39 32.75 -2.32 -42.43
C GLN A 39 32.05 -3.09 -43.55
N THR A 40 32.68 -4.13 -44.10
CA THR A 40 32.04 -5.02 -45.09
C THR A 40 30.83 -5.74 -44.52
N GLU A 41 29.95 -6.22 -45.40
CA GLU A 41 28.78 -7.01 -45.01
C GLU A 41 29.16 -8.30 -44.27
N ASP A 42 30.29 -8.91 -44.61
CA ASP A 42 30.81 -10.08 -43.91
C ASP A 42 31.31 -9.71 -42.50
N GLY A 43 31.98 -8.57 -42.34
CA GLY A 43 32.38 -8.05 -41.02
C GLY A 43 31.18 -7.74 -40.12
N LYS A 44 30.16 -7.07 -40.65
CA LYS A 44 28.90 -6.84 -39.93
C LYS A 44 28.18 -8.15 -39.59
N LYS A 45 28.20 -9.13 -40.49
CA LYS A 45 27.59 -10.44 -40.26
C LYS A 45 28.32 -11.23 -39.17
N ALA A 46 29.65 -11.22 -39.17
CA ALA A 46 30.46 -11.84 -38.13
C ALA A 46 30.21 -11.20 -36.75
N ILE A 47 30.10 -9.86 -36.69
CA ILE A 47 29.74 -9.16 -35.46
C ILE A 47 28.33 -9.55 -34.99
N ARG A 48 27.35 -9.62 -35.91
CA ARG A 48 25.98 -10.09 -35.58
C ARG A 48 25.97 -11.52 -35.05
N GLN A 49 26.74 -12.43 -35.64
CA GLN A 49 26.87 -13.81 -35.17
C GLN A 49 27.54 -13.89 -33.80
N MET A 50 28.54 -13.05 -33.54
CA MET A 50 29.15 -12.96 -32.21
C MET A 50 28.16 -12.41 -31.19
N PHE A 51 27.32 -11.45 -31.58
CA PHE A 51 26.17 -11.03 -30.78
C PHE A 51 25.08 -12.10 -30.68
N GLU A 52 25.06 -13.19 -31.45
CA GLU A 52 24.11 -14.30 -31.23
C GLU A 52 24.57 -15.24 -30.12
N ASP A 53 25.86 -15.22 -29.78
CA ASP A 53 26.41 -15.96 -28.65
C ASP A 53 25.95 -15.35 -27.32
N LYS A 54 25.33 -16.18 -26.48
CA LYS A 54 24.85 -15.78 -25.14
C LYS A 54 25.99 -15.34 -24.23
N ASN A 55 27.13 -16.01 -24.28
CA ASN A 55 28.28 -15.69 -23.42
C ASN A 55 28.85 -14.31 -23.75
N PHE A 56 28.86 -13.95 -25.03
CA PHE A 56 29.32 -12.64 -25.48
C PHE A 56 28.32 -11.52 -25.13
N ARG A 57 27.01 -11.78 -25.27
CA ARG A 57 25.96 -10.83 -24.84
C ARG A 57 26.05 -10.53 -23.35
N GLU A 58 26.18 -11.56 -22.52
CA GLU A 58 26.19 -11.42 -21.07
C GLU A 58 27.40 -10.60 -20.58
N LEU A 59 28.57 -10.81 -21.18
CA LEU A 59 29.79 -10.06 -20.86
C LEU A 59 29.68 -8.56 -21.20
N LEU A 60 28.94 -8.20 -22.26
CA LEU A 60 28.75 -6.80 -22.66
C LEU A 60 27.65 -6.10 -21.85
N ILE A 61 26.54 -6.79 -21.58
CA ILE A 61 25.35 -6.20 -20.93
C ILE A 61 25.58 -6.01 -19.43
N LEU A 62 26.35 -6.89 -18.77
CA LEU A 62 26.55 -6.82 -17.32
C LEU A 62 27.66 -5.86 -16.89
N ASN A 63 28.57 -5.48 -17.80
CA ASN A 63 29.84 -4.85 -17.45
C ASN A 63 29.98 -3.38 -17.91
N THR A 64 28.89 -2.73 -18.29
CA THR A 64 28.89 -1.34 -18.71
C THR A 64 28.19 -0.46 -17.67
N GLU A 65 28.94 0.44 -17.05
CA GLU A 65 28.39 1.49 -16.18
C GLU A 65 27.29 2.29 -16.89
N GLU A 66 27.37 2.38 -18.22
CA GLU A 66 26.37 2.96 -19.10
C GLU A 66 25.03 2.23 -19.06
N VAL A 67 25.00 0.89 -18.97
CA VAL A 67 23.74 0.13 -18.85
C VAL A 67 23.10 0.36 -17.50
N LYS A 68 23.89 0.38 -16.42
CA LYS A 68 23.43 0.71 -15.08
C LYS A 68 22.85 2.14 -15.04
N LYS A 69 23.61 3.11 -15.54
CA LYS A 69 23.21 4.52 -15.58
C LYS A 69 21.96 4.72 -16.44
N ALA A 70 21.89 4.12 -17.62
CA ALA A 70 20.70 4.19 -18.47
C ALA A 70 19.48 3.54 -17.79
N THR A 71 19.67 2.44 -17.06
CA THR A 71 18.60 1.80 -16.30
C THR A 71 18.12 2.69 -15.15
N GLU A 72 19.04 3.28 -14.38
CA GLU A 72 18.70 4.21 -13.30
C GLU A 72 17.98 5.46 -13.83
N GLU A 73 18.50 6.08 -14.88
CA GLU A 73 17.90 7.24 -15.53
C GLU A 73 16.51 6.91 -16.09
N THR A 74 16.33 5.73 -16.70
CA THR A 74 15.04 5.30 -17.24
C THR A 74 14.07 5.00 -16.10
N MET A 75 14.46 4.24 -15.09
CA MET A 75 13.58 3.83 -13.99
C MET A 75 13.18 4.99 -13.07
N LEU A 76 14.02 6.01 -12.94
CA LEU A 76 13.74 7.25 -12.20
C LEU A 76 13.15 8.35 -13.07
N SER A 77 12.96 8.09 -14.37
CA SER A 77 12.36 9.06 -15.29
C SER A 77 10.87 9.24 -15.00
N LYS A 78 10.36 10.40 -15.40
CA LYS A 78 8.92 10.66 -15.40
C LYS A 78 8.16 9.65 -16.29
N ASP A 79 8.76 9.24 -17.40
CA ASP A 79 8.12 8.29 -18.32
C ASP A 79 7.95 6.91 -17.68
N ALA A 80 8.91 6.45 -16.87
CA ALA A 80 8.75 5.22 -16.09
C ALA A 80 7.71 5.37 -14.99
N MET A 81 7.64 6.52 -14.32
CA MET A 81 6.58 6.80 -13.34
C MET A 81 5.19 6.74 -14.02
N ASP A 82 5.02 7.40 -15.16
CA ASP A 82 3.78 7.39 -15.93
C ASP A 82 3.43 5.98 -16.45
N PHE A 83 4.44 5.20 -16.85
CA PHE A 83 4.27 3.79 -17.21
C PHE A 83 3.73 2.97 -16.04
N TRP A 84 4.32 3.10 -14.84
CA TRP A 84 3.86 2.39 -13.65
C TRP A 84 2.45 2.82 -13.27
N ILE A 85 2.14 4.12 -13.24
CA ILE A 85 0.79 4.63 -12.95
C ILE A 85 -0.25 3.98 -13.88
N LYS A 86 -0.02 4.00 -15.20
CA LYS A 86 -0.91 3.36 -16.18
C LYS A 86 -0.99 1.85 -16.01
N THR A 87 0.12 1.19 -15.68
CA THR A 87 0.16 -0.25 -15.46
C THR A 87 -0.65 -0.63 -14.21
N PHE A 88 -0.62 0.19 -13.17
CA PHE A 88 -1.47 0.05 -11.99
C PHE A 88 -2.96 0.33 -12.25
N GLU A 89 -3.33 0.88 -13.40
CA GLU A 89 -4.75 0.99 -13.77
C GLU A 89 -5.32 -0.37 -14.23
N ASP A 90 -4.48 -1.25 -14.78
CA ASP A 90 -4.89 -2.60 -15.22
C ASP A 90 -5.35 -3.46 -14.02
N PRO A 91 -6.61 -3.92 -14.00
CA PRO A 91 -7.13 -4.81 -12.96
C PRO A 91 -6.33 -6.09 -12.76
N LYS A 92 -5.82 -6.72 -13.83
CA LYS A 92 -5.07 -7.98 -13.73
C LYS A 92 -3.71 -7.76 -13.07
N PHE A 93 -3.05 -6.67 -13.45
CA PHE A 93 -1.80 -6.27 -12.84
C PHE A 93 -1.99 -5.95 -11.36
N LYS A 94 -2.99 -5.12 -11.02
CA LYS A 94 -3.37 -4.82 -9.62
C LYS A 94 -3.63 -6.07 -8.79
N GLU A 95 -4.42 -6.99 -9.32
CA GLU A 95 -4.74 -8.23 -8.60
C GLU A 95 -3.49 -9.06 -8.34
N THR A 96 -2.65 -9.23 -9.37
CA THR A 96 -1.41 -10.01 -9.26
C THR A 96 -0.44 -9.36 -8.27
N PHE A 97 -0.28 -8.05 -8.36
CA PHE A 97 0.59 -7.27 -7.49
C PHE A 97 0.10 -7.27 -6.03
N ALA A 98 -1.21 -7.06 -5.81
CA ALA A 98 -1.80 -7.11 -4.49
C ALA A 98 -1.64 -8.50 -3.86
N LYS A 99 -1.85 -9.57 -4.64
CA LYS A 99 -1.63 -10.95 -4.18
C LYS A 99 -0.16 -11.22 -3.85
N SER A 100 0.78 -10.73 -4.67
CA SER A 100 2.20 -10.97 -4.40
C SER A 100 2.73 -10.21 -3.18
N MET A 101 2.04 -9.15 -2.77
CA MET A 101 2.38 -8.35 -1.58
C MET A 101 1.51 -8.67 -0.35
N GLN A 102 0.56 -9.59 -0.46
CA GLN A 102 -0.44 -9.80 0.58
C GLN A 102 0.18 -10.16 1.93
N ASP A 103 1.12 -11.11 1.94
CA ASP A 103 1.75 -11.59 3.17
C ASP A 103 2.58 -10.48 3.84
N GLN A 104 3.38 -9.74 3.06
CA GLN A 104 4.19 -8.63 3.57
C GLN A 104 3.30 -7.48 4.06
N GLN A 105 2.19 -7.21 3.39
CA GLN A 105 1.22 -6.20 3.80
C GLN A 105 0.52 -6.61 5.11
N GLU A 106 0.17 -7.88 5.26
CA GLU A 106 -0.43 -8.41 6.48
C GLU A 106 0.55 -8.28 7.66
N ASP A 107 1.80 -8.68 7.48
CA ASP A 107 2.84 -8.56 8.50
C ASP A 107 3.12 -7.09 8.85
N LEU A 108 3.18 -6.21 7.85
CA LEU A 108 3.31 -4.77 8.08
C LEU A 108 2.15 -4.24 8.91
N MET A 109 0.89 -4.60 8.59
CA MET A 109 -0.27 -4.13 9.35
C MET A 109 -0.27 -4.67 10.79
N LYS A 110 0.08 -5.95 11.00
CA LYS A 110 0.23 -6.52 12.35
C LYS A 110 1.30 -5.78 13.14
N ASN A 111 2.41 -5.43 12.51
CA ASN A 111 3.48 -4.68 13.17
C ASN A 111 3.05 -3.24 13.48
N LEU A 112 2.36 -2.56 12.56
CA LEU A 112 1.81 -1.22 12.79
C LEU A 112 0.80 -1.20 13.94
N LEU A 113 0.00 -2.26 14.14
CA LEU A 113 -0.90 -2.34 15.30
C LEU A 113 -0.17 -2.26 16.65
N ASN A 114 1.11 -2.63 16.70
CA ASN A 114 1.95 -2.53 17.89
C ASN A 114 2.71 -1.19 17.97
N ASP A 115 2.65 -0.36 16.93
CA ASP A 115 3.29 0.95 16.89
C ASP A 115 2.43 2.01 17.58
N ALA A 116 3.05 2.81 18.45
CA ALA A 116 2.34 3.81 19.26
C ALA A 116 1.68 4.91 18.41
N SER A 117 2.31 5.33 17.31
CA SER A 117 1.78 6.39 16.45
C SER A 117 0.56 5.91 15.65
N TYR A 118 0.60 4.64 15.22
CA TYR A 118 -0.54 4.02 14.55
C TYR A 118 -1.69 3.77 15.53
N GLN A 119 -1.40 3.37 16.77
CA GLN A 119 -2.41 3.23 17.83
C GLN A 119 -3.08 4.57 18.18
N GLU A 120 -2.34 5.67 18.20
CA GLU A 120 -2.92 7.01 18.37
C GLU A 120 -3.86 7.36 17.21
N SER A 121 -3.44 7.07 15.97
CA SER A 121 -4.29 7.24 14.79
C SER A 121 -5.56 6.40 14.85
N LEU A 122 -5.47 5.15 15.31
CA LEU A 122 -6.62 4.28 15.54
C LEU A 122 -7.54 4.81 16.64
N THR A 123 -6.98 5.37 17.72
CA THR A 123 -7.77 5.98 18.80
C THR A 123 -8.56 7.18 18.26
N SER A 124 -7.93 8.03 17.45
CA SER A 124 -8.63 9.12 16.78
C SER A 124 -9.72 8.62 15.82
N PHE A 125 -9.48 7.51 15.12
CA PHE A 125 -10.46 6.89 14.23
C PHE A 125 -11.68 6.36 15.01
N PHE A 126 -11.47 5.62 16.10
CA PHE A 126 -12.57 5.14 16.95
C PHE A 126 -13.28 6.25 17.73
N GLY A 127 -12.60 7.38 17.96
CA GLY A 127 -13.19 8.57 18.57
C GLY A 127 -14.15 9.33 17.66
N GLN A 128 -14.28 8.97 16.38
CA GLN A 128 -15.15 9.69 15.44
C GLN A 128 -16.64 9.55 15.82
N PRO A 129 -17.49 10.58 15.54
CA PRO A 129 -18.89 10.59 15.93
C PRO A 129 -19.70 9.37 15.45
N ASP A 130 -19.40 8.84 14.27
CA ASP A 130 -20.12 7.68 13.72
C ASP A 130 -19.77 6.39 14.46
N MET A 131 -18.52 6.24 14.88
CA MET A 131 -18.09 5.12 15.74
C MET A 131 -18.70 5.24 17.13
N GLN A 132 -18.77 6.46 17.68
CA GLN A 132 -19.46 6.71 18.96
C GLN A 132 -20.95 6.35 18.90
N LYS A 133 -21.66 6.68 17.80
CA LYS A 133 -23.07 6.29 17.61
C LYS A 133 -23.25 4.77 17.53
N GLN A 134 -22.34 4.06 16.85
CA GLN A 134 -22.38 2.60 16.82
C GLN A 134 -22.15 2.02 18.22
N LEU A 135 -21.18 2.55 18.96
CA LEU A 135 -20.94 2.16 20.34
C LEU A 135 -22.15 2.44 21.26
N GLU A 136 -22.80 3.59 21.09
CA GLU A 136 -24.04 3.94 21.79
C GLU A 136 -25.17 2.95 21.48
N SER A 137 -25.33 2.56 20.20
CA SER A 137 -26.31 1.56 19.78
C SER A 137 -26.06 0.21 20.45
N ILE A 138 -24.79 -0.23 20.49
CA ILE A 138 -24.37 -1.48 21.15
C ILE A 138 -24.65 -1.42 22.66
N MET A 139 -24.31 -0.31 23.33
CA MET A 139 -24.58 -0.10 24.76
C MET A 139 -26.07 -0.10 25.08
N LYS A 140 -26.91 0.43 24.19
CA LYS A 140 -28.37 0.38 24.31
C LYS A 140 -28.96 -0.97 23.87
N GLY A 141 -28.14 -1.90 23.36
CA GLY A 141 -28.57 -3.21 22.93
C GLY A 141 -29.10 -4.07 24.08
N ALA A 142 -29.94 -5.06 23.75
CA ALA A 142 -30.58 -5.91 24.75
C ALA A 142 -29.58 -6.72 25.61
N VAL A 143 -28.41 -7.08 25.05
CA VAL A 143 -27.36 -7.80 25.79
C VAL A 143 -26.75 -6.90 26.87
N MET A 144 -26.36 -5.67 26.51
CA MET A 144 -25.79 -4.72 27.46
C MET A 144 -26.80 -4.27 28.51
N ARG A 145 -28.09 -4.13 28.15
CA ARG A 145 -29.15 -3.84 29.13
C ARG A 145 -29.28 -4.93 30.18
N LYS A 146 -29.21 -6.21 29.81
CA LYS A 146 -29.26 -7.32 30.79
C LYS A 146 -28.07 -7.30 31.75
N GLU A 147 -26.88 -7.03 31.25
CA GLU A 147 -25.70 -6.92 32.11
C GLU A 147 -25.77 -5.69 33.02
N LEU A 148 -26.27 -4.57 32.49
CA LEU A 148 -26.54 -3.37 33.29
C LEU A 148 -27.60 -3.63 34.37
N GLU A 149 -28.69 -4.31 34.05
CA GLU A 149 -29.72 -4.72 35.01
C GLU A 149 -29.11 -5.57 36.13
N LYS A 150 -28.28 -6.55 35.77
CA LYS A 150 -27.58 -7.39 36.74
C LYS A 150 -26.64 -6.59 37.64
N ILE A 151 -25.81 -5.72 37.08
CA ILE A 151 -24.91 -4.84 37.85
C ILE A 151 -25.70 -3.92 38.77
N VAL A 152 -26.84 -3.39 38.31
CA VAL A 152 -27.72 -2.55 39.12
C VAL A 152 -28.30 -3.35 40.28
N MET A 153 -28.77 -4.58 40.04
CA MET A 153 -29.27 -5.46 41.11
C MET A 153 -28.16 -5.75 42.13
N GLU A 154 -26.97 -6.15 41.68
CA GLU A 154 -25.81 -6.40 42.55
C GLU A 154 -25.41 -5.14 43.35
N THR A 155 -25.50 -3.96 42.73
CA THR A 155 -25.19 -2.68 43.38
C THR A 155 -26.23 -2.33 44.45
N ILE A 156 -27.52 -2.60 44.20
CA ILE A 156 -28.59 -2.39 45.18
C ILE A 156 -28.47 -3.39 46.33
N GLU A 157 -28.06 -4.62 46.04
CA GLU A 157 -27.83 -5.67 47.04
C GLU A 157 -26.56 -5.44 47.86
N ASN A 158 -25.68 -4.53 47.44
CA ASN A 158 -24.49 -4.16 48.20
C ASN A 158 -24.89 -3.56 49.57
N PRO A 159 -24.40 -4.10 50.70
CA PRO A 159 -24.73 -3.63 52.04
C PRO A 159 -24.52 -2.13 52.27
N LEU A 160 -23.51 -1.53 51.64
CA LEU A 160 -23.25 -0.09 51.73
C LEU A 160 -24.34 0.73 51.05
N MET A 161 -24.86 0.25 49.93
CA MET A 161 -25.95 0.90 49.21
C MET A 161 -27.27 0.64 49.92
N GLN A 162 -27.55 -0.59 50.36
CA GLN A 162 -28.74 -0.92 51.14
C GLN A 162 -28.90 0.00 52.36
N THR A 163 -27.80 0.25 53.08
CA THR A 163 -27.80 1.17 54.22
C THR A 163 -28.17 2.59 53.80
N LYS A 164 -27.61 3.10 52.69
CA LYS A 164 -27.99 4.42 52.15
C LYS A 164 -29.44 4.47 51.68
N TRP A 165 -29.95 3.40 51.06
CA TRP A 165 -31.36 3.31 50.66
C TRP A 165 -32.28 3.32 51.90
N GLN A 166 -31.93 2.59 52.95
CA GLN A 166 -32.67 2.59 54.22
C GLN A 166 -32.64 3.97 54.88
N GLU A 167 -31.49 4.65 54.91
CA GLU A 167 -31.39 6.03 55.42
C GLU A 167 -32.22 7.02 54.61
N LEU A 168 -32.22 6.93 53.28
CA LEU A 168 -33.04 7.76 52.40
C LEU A 168 -34.54 7.52 52.60
N ILE A 169 -34.96 6.25 52.73
CA ILE A 169 -36.36 5.89 53.02
C ILE A 169 -36.77 6.45 54.39
N LYS A 170 -35.91 6.32 55.40
CA LYS A 170 -36.17 6.86 56.74
C LYS A 170 -36.31 8.38 56.72
N LYS A 171 -35.40 9.09 56.04
CA LYS A 171 -35.44 10.55 55.86
C LYS A 171 -36.66 11.02 55.06
N SER A 172 -37.10 10.27 54.05
CA SER A 172 -38.31 10.56 53.28
C SER A 172 -39.60 10.30 54.06
N GLY A 173 -39.60 9.26 54.90
CA GLY A 173 -40.71 8.96 55.81
C GLY A 173 -40.84 10.01 56.91
N GLU A 174 -39.72 10.44 57.48
CA GLU A 174 -39.65 11.53 58.46
C GLU A 174 -40.12 12.86 57.85
N ALA A 175 -39.74 13.18 56.60
CA ALA A 175 -40.23 14.36 55.88
C ALA A 175 -41.75 14.31 55.55
N SER A 176 -42.35 13.10 55.50
CA SER A 176 -43.79 12.93 55.29
C SER A 176 -44.59 12.95 56.60
N SER A 177 -43.97 12.66 57.74
CA SER A 177 -44.60 12.81 59.07
C SER A 177 -44.58 14.25 59.59
N GLU A 178 -43.72 15.13 59.08
CA GLU A 178 -43.65 16.54 59.51
C GLU A 178 -44.73 17.45 58.88
N LYS A 179 -45.56 16.93 57.94
CA LYS A 179 -46.66 17.68 57.30
C LYS A 179 -48.07 17.13 57.57
N GLY A 180 -48.22 16.22 58.54
CA GLY A 180 -49.46 15.44 58.74
C GLY A 180 -50.07 15.45 60.14
N SER A 181 -49.73 16.40 61.01
CA SER A 181 -50.34 16.51 62.35
C SER A 181 -50.86 17.92 62.60
N GLY A 182 -52.07 18.22 62.14
CA GLY A 182 -52.73 19.47 62.44
C GLY A 182 -54.17 19.53 61.94
N SER A 183 -55.08 19.22 62.86
CA SER A 183 -56.51 19.59 62.86
C SER A 183 -57.48 18.71 62.06
N GLY A 184 -58.16 17.82 62.80
CA GLY A 184 -59.51 17.40 62.45
C GLY A 184 -60.53 18.40 62.98
N SER A 185 -61.55 18.70 62.18
CA SER A 185 -62.94 19.02 62.56
C SER A 185 -63.61 19.70 61.36
N GLY A 186 -64.76 19.19 60.90
CA GLY A 186 -65.57 19.90 59.92
C GLY A 186 -66.49 19.01 59.10
N SER A 187 -67.72 18.91 59.58
CA SER A 187 -68.87 18.21 59.03
C SER A 187 -69.26 18.63 57.60
N GLU A 188 -69.97 17.70 56.95
CA GLU A 188 -71.11 17.90 56.06
C GLU A 188 -70.99 18.53 54.66
N SER A 189 -71.44 17.70 53.71
CA SER A 189 -72.50 17.96 52.74
C SER A 189 -72.24 18.94 51.59
N GLY A 190 -72.42 18.44 50.36
CA GLY A 190 -72.48 19.30 49.18
C GLY A 190 -72.42 18.54 47.87
N SER A 191 -73.52 17.86 47.52
CA SER A 191 -73.84 17.40 46.16
C SER A 191 -73.79 18.57 45.17
N GLY A 192 -73.28 18.37 43.94
CA GLY A 192 -73.29 19.42 42.93
C GLY A 192 -72.57 19.14 41.61
N SER A 193 -73.19 18.32 40.77
CA SER A 193 -73.42 18.46 39.32
C SER A 193 -72.58 19.43 38.43
N GLY A 194 -72.32 18.99 37.19
CA GLY A 194 -72.09 19.83 36.00
C GLY A 194 -70.69 19.66 35.40
N LYS A 195 -70.44 18.87 34.34
CA LYS A 195 -70.95 18.95 32.95
C LYS A 195 -70.58 20.26 32.26
N ASP A 196 -69.51 20.27 31.47
CA ASP A 196 -69.46 20.82 30.11
C ASP A 196 -68.13 20.37 29.43
N SER A 197 -68.17 19.51 28.42
CA SER A 197 -68.44 19.76 26.98
C SER A 197 -67.30 20.45 26.22
N GLY A 198 -67.07 19.93 25.01
CA GLY A 198 -66.41 20.62 23.91
C GLY A 198 -64.91 20.34 23.83
N GLY A 199 -64.38 19.52 22.92
CA GLY A 199 -64.89 19.13 21.61
C GLY A 199 -64.06 19.80 20.52
N GLY A 200 -63.59 18.99 19.58
CA GLY A 200 -63.03 19.41 18.28
C GLY A 200 -61.50 19.35 18.24
N LYS A 201 -60.90 18.40 17.50
CA LYS A 201 -60.65 18.45 16.03
C LYS A 201 -59.59 19.50 15.71
N ASP A 202 -58.59 19.28 14.86
CA ASP A 202 -58.42 18.34 13.76
C ASP A 202 -56.94 18.41 13.32
N SER A 203 -56.56 17.51 12.41
CA SER A 203 -55.46 17.62 11.45
C SER A 203 -54.05 17.45 12.02
N GLY A 204 -53.30 16.43 11.61
CA GLY A 204 -53.04 16.02 10.23
C GLY A 204 -51.53 16.23 10.06
N GLY A 205 -50.73 15.17 9.97
CA GLY A 205 -50.53 14.42 8.73
C GLY A 205 -49.34 15.01 7.99
N GLY A 206 -48.31 14.21 7.73
CA GLY A 206 -47.27 14.62 6.77
C GLY A 206 -45.90 13.98 7.00
N SER A 207 -45.65 12.96 6.16
CA SER A 207 -44.36 12.42 5.71
C SER A 207 -43.53 11.57 6.67
#